data_AF-A0A3B1DUQ6-F1
#
_entry.id   AF-A0A3B1DUQ6-F1
#
_cell.length_a   1.000
_cell.length_b   1.000
_cell.length_c   1.000
_cell.angle_alpha   90.00
_cell.angle_beta   90.00
_cell.angle_gamma   90.00
#
_symmetry.space_group_name_H-M   'P 1'
#
loop_
_entity.id
_entity.type
_entity.pdbx_description
1 polymer ?
#
loop_
_entity_poly.entity_id
_entity_poly.type
_entity_poly.pdbx_seq_one_letter_code
_entity_poly.pdbx_strand_id
1 'polypeptide(L)'
;MRFFFFSLLIALFCVAQILPVNAHADVVKLKNGGELRGEVNWKKSGVKSATISILTVTGAHVVVARKEVQFVTRRSQIVEEYETRAKKTPDNVIAQWKMVEWCRSNKLKKQSLAHLDKIVKLEPDHKKARTGLNQSLYDGKWMTRDTWMTSQGYVKYKKGYITSQELELINQKKAERKKERAWVSKIRVWFKWMKSPNVKLQKKGYDNLVSLTDPHAIPALKKLMGKHKKDSVRQFFIRLLAKMEGPQPVRPLVKLALYDINRELRYAALNGISKDQYPVALPRFLRLLKSKHNTLVRRAGVGIEHVGNEQAIPY
;
A
#
# COMPACT_ATOMS: atom_id res chain seq x y z
N MET A 1 6.79 81.24 -15.53
CA MET A 1 7.22 79.88 -15.15
C MET A 1 6.26 78.87 -15.76
N ARG A 2 6.66 78.14 -16.81
CA ARG A 2 5.88 77.05 -17.41
C ARG A 2 6.80 75.83 -17.50
N PHE A 3 6.41 74.75 -16.81
CA PHE A 3 7.14 73.50 -16.71
C PHE A 3 7.00 72.67 -18.00
N PHE A 4 8.13 72.17 -18.50
CA PHE A 4 8.21 71.16 -19.55
C PHE A 4 7.93 69.77 -18.95
N PHE A 5 6.98 69.02 -19.53
CA PHE A 5 6.80 67.60 -19.26
C PHE A 5 7.41 66.77 -20.41
N PHE A 6 8.44 65.99 -20.09
CA PHE A 6 9.03 64.96 -20.94
C PHE A 6 8.13 63.71 -20.89
N SER A 7 7.70 63.19 -22.05
CA SER A 7 6.98 61.91 -22.14
C SER A 7 7.95 60.81 -22.56
N LEU A 8 8.07 59.79 -21.72
CA LEU A 8 8.96 58.63 -21.85
C LEU A 8 8.22 57.50 -22.57
N LEU A 9 8.68 57.11 -23.76
CA LEU A 9 8.16 55.99 -24.53
C LEU A 9 8.81 54.68 -24.05
N ILE A 10 8.02 53.80 -23.43
CA ILE A 10 8.45 52.45 -23.02
C ILE A 10 8.16 51.47 -24.16
N ALA A 11 9.21 50.95 -24.79
CA ALA A 11 9.12 49.90 -25.79
C ALA A 11 8.88 48.53 -25.13
N LEU A 12 7.73 47.91 -25.41
CA LEU A 12 7.36 46.58 -24.91
C LEU A 12 8.03 45.50 -25.79
N PHE A 13 9.09 44.88 -25.29
CA PHE A 13 9.77 43.76 -25.96
C PHE A 13 8.95 42.47 -25.74
N CYS A 14 8.21 42.03 -26.75
CA CYS A 14 7.39 40.84 -26.70
C CYS A 14 8.28 39.59 -26.90
N VAL A 15 8.68 38.95 -25.81
CA VAL A 15 9.40 37.66 -25.84
C VAL A 15 8.39 36.56 -26.18
N ALA A 16 8.40 36.11 -27.43
CA ALA A 16 7.60 34.97 -27.88
C ALA A 16 8.04 33.69 -27.15
N GLN A 17 7.23 33.22 -26.20
CA GLN A 17 7.42 31.93 -25.56
C GLN A 17 7.11 30.81 -26.57
N ILE A 18 8.15 30.15 -27.08
CA ILE A 18 8.02 28.95 -27.89
C ILE A 18 7.52 27.82 -26.99
N LEU A 19 6.21 27.54 -27.04
CA LEU A 19 5.64 26.36 -26.41
C LEU A 19 6.22 25.10 -27.10
N PRO A 20 6.63 24.07 -26.34
CA PRO A 20 7.10 22.82 -26.92
C PRO A 20 5.95 22.15 -27.67
N VAL A 21 6.02 22.15 -29.00
CA VAL A 21 5.14 21.37 -29.85
C VAL A 21 5.47 19.90 -29.60
N ASN A 22 4.53 19.16 -29.00
CA ASN A 22 4.63 17.71 -28.88
C ASN A 22 4.49 17.10 -30.28
N ALA A 23 5.59 17.03 -31.03
CA ALA A 23 5.61 16.36 -32.32
C ALA A 23 5.37 14.84 -32.12
N HIS A 24 4.28 14.35 -32.71
CA HIS A 24 3.89 12.95 -32.69
C HIS A 24 4.31 12.25 -33.99
N ALA A 25 4.80 11.02 -33.86
CA ALA A 25 5.17 10.12 -34.95
C ALA A 25 4.34 8.84 -34.84
N ASP A 26 3.03 8.98 -34.76
CA ASP A 26 2.14 7.84 -34.67
C ASP A 26 2.34 6.91 -35.87
N VAL A 27 2.30 5.60 -35.58
CA VAL A 27 2.55 4.57 -36.58
C VAL A 27 1.24 3.86 -36.87
N VAL A 28 0.82 3.89 -38.13
CA VAL A 28 -0.33 3.15 -38.66
C VAL A 28 0.21 1.99 -39.48
N LYS A 29 0.06 0.78 -38.96
CA LYS A 29 0.48 -0.44 -39.66
C LYS A 29 -0.71 -1.03 -40.42
N LEU A 30 -0.51 -1.31 -41.70
CA LEU A 30 -1.52 -1.80 -42.62
C LEU A 30 -1.46 -3.33 -42.72
N LYS A 31 -2.59 -3.96 -43.06
CA LYS A 31 -2.70 -5.42 -43.22
C LYS A 31 -1.84 -5.98 -44.36
N ASN A 32 -1.50 -5.15 -45.34
CA ASN A 32 -0.60 -5.49 -46.44
C ASN A 32 0.90 -5.36 -46.07
N GLY A 33 1.22 -5.06 -44.80
CA GLY A 33 2.60 -4.90 -44.32
C GLY A 33 3.16 -3.49 -44.44
N GLY A 34 2.46 -2.55 -45.10
CA GLY A 34 2.85 -1.15 -45.18
C GLY A 34 2.78 -0.42 -43.84
N GLU A 35 3.65 0.57 -43.63
CA GLU A 35 3.67 1.41 -42.43
C GLU A 35 3.60 2.90 -42.82
N LEU A 36 2.63 3.61 -42.25
CA LEU A 36 2.53 5.07 -42.36
C LEU A 36 2.96 5.71 -41.04
N ARG A 37 3.72 6.81 -41.12
CA ARG A 37 4.27 7.53 -39.96
C ARG A 37 3.91 9.01 -40.02
N GLY A 38 3.45 9.55 -38.90
CA GLY A 38 2.99 10.94 -38.83
C GLY A 38 2.07 11.21 -37.66
N GLU A 39 1.49 12.40 -37.57
CA GLU A 39 0.54 12.75 -36.51
C GLU A 39 -0.87 12.27 -36.88
N VAL A 40 -1.45 11.37 -36.08
CA VAL A 40 -2.82 10.89 -36.32
C VAL A 40 -3.81 11.86 -35.67
N ASN A 41 -4.81 12.29 -36.44
CA ASN A 41 -5.91 13.08 -35.89
C ASN A 41 -6.83 12.19 -35.04
N TRP A 42 -6.52 12.07 -33.75
CA TRP A 42 -7.22 11.15 -32.84
C TRP A 42 -8.69 11.55 -32.57
N LYS A 43 -9.04 12.83 -32.76
CA LYS A 43 -10.44 13.30 -32.66
C LYS A 43 -11.29 12.72 -33.79
N LYS A 44 -10.73 12.61 -35.00
CA LYS A 44 -11.40 12.07 -36.19
C LYS A 44 -11.17 10.57 -36.40
N SER A 45 -10.17 9.98 -35.75
CA SER A 45 -9.72 8.59 -35.96
C SER A 45 -10.01 7.66 -34.76
N GLY A 46 -11.08 7.97 -34.01
CA GLY A 46 -11.50 7.18 -32.86
C GLY A 46 -11.96 5.75 -33.22
N VAL A 47 -12.27 4.94 -32.20
CA VAL A 47 -12.60 3.50 -32.37
C VAL A 47 -13.79 3.27 -33.32
N LYS A 48 -14.74 4.22 -33.37
CA LYS A 48 -15.95 4.15 -34.22
C LYS A 48 -15.76 4.75 -35.63
N SER A 49 -14.59 5.35 -35.93
CA SER A 49 -14.36 5.99 -37.21
C SER A 49 -14.05 4.97 -38.31
N ALA A 50 -14.70 5.13 -39.47
CA ALA A 50 -14.46 4.28 -40.65
C ALA A 50 -13.07 4.52 -41.28
N THR A 51 -12.43 5.65 -40.99
CA THR A 51 -11.13 6.05 -41.53
C THR A 51 -10.17 6.53 -40.45
N ILE A 52 -8.88 6.49 -40.77
CA ILE A 52 -7.79 7.04 -39.97
C ILE A 52 -7.09 8.11 -40.80
N SER A 53 -7.02 9.32 -40.28
CA SER A 53 -6.35 10.45 -40.92
C SER A 53 -5.01 10.70 -40.24
N ILE A 54 -3.94 10.70 -41.04
CA ILE A 54 -2.56 10.90 -40.60
C ILE A 54 -1.92 12.03 -41.41
N LEU A 55 -1.27 12.96 -40.72
CA LEU A 55 -0.39 13.97 -41.32
C LEU A 55 1.03 13.44 -41.28
N THR A 56 1.56 13.04 -42.44
CA THR A 56 2.91 12.48 -42.55
C THR A 56 3.98 13.54 -42.26
N VAL A 57 5.19 13.09 -41.94
CA VAL A 57 6.34 13.97 -41.64
C VAL A 57 6.74 14.86 -42.83
N THR A 58 6.39 14.43 -44.06
CA THR A 58 6.59 15.20 -45.30
C THR A 58 5.48 16.23 -45.57
N GLY A 59 4.48 16.33 -44.68
CA GLY A 59 3.35 17.27 -44.81
C GLY A 59 2.15 16.71 -45.60
N ALA A 60 2.23 15.49 -46.14
CA ALA A 60 1.12 14.88 -46.86
C ALA A 60 0.03 14.39 -45.88
N HIS A 61 -1.22 14.75 -46.17
CA HIS A 61 -2.39 14.24 -45.46
C HIS A 61 -2.85 12.94 -46.10
N VAL A 62 -2.76 11.83 -45.37
CA VAL A 62 -3.16 10.50 -45.83
C VAL A 62 -4.37 10.04 -45.04
N VAL A 63 -5.39 9.52 -45.73
CA VAL A 63 -6.58 8.95 -45.12
C VAL A 63 -6.68 7.49 -45.51
N VAL A 64 -6.71 6.60 -44.51
CA VAL A 64 -6.77 5.15 -44.73
C VAL A 64 -8.07 4.59 -44.17
N ALA A 65 -8.68 3.64 -44.88
CA ALA A 65 -9.84 2.94 -44.38
C ALA A 65 -9.45 2.06 -43.17
N ARG A 66 -10.19 2.16 -42.07
CA ARG A 66 -9.85 1.44 -40.84
C ARG A 66 -9.84 -0.09 -41.01
N LYS A 67 -10.59 -0.61 -41.98
CA LYS A 67 -10.60 -2.03 -42.37
C LYS A 67 -9.25 -2.55 -42.87
N GLU A 68 -8.40 -1.68 -43.42
CA GLU A 68 -7.06 -1.99 -43.93
C GLU A 68 -5.96 -1.81 -42.88
N VAL A 69 -6.29 -1.19 -41.75
CA VAL A 69 -5.37 -0.94 -40.66
C VAL A 69 -5.31 -2.17 -39.75
N GLN A 70 -4.11 -2.69 -39.53
CA GLN A 70 -3.85 -3.76 -38.58
C GLN A 70 -3.84 -3.21 -37.15
N PHE A 71 -3.09 -2.14 -36.89
CA PHE A 71 -3.12 -1.40 -35.64
C PHE A 71 -2.59 0.03 -35.80
N VAL A 72 -2.94 0.90 -34.86
CA VAL A 72 -2.36 2.24 -34.73
C VAL A 72 -1.74 2.38 -33.36
N THR A 73 -0.49 2.80 -33.31
CA THR A 73 0.24 3.04 -32.06
C THR A 73 0.60 4.51 -31.96
N ARG A 74 0.16 5.14 -30.87
CA ARG A 74 0.59 6.51 -30.55
C ARG A 74 2.05 6.49 -30.17
N ARG A 75 2.88 7.30 -30.82
CA ARG A 75 4.33 7.30 -30.60
C ARG A 75 4.88 8.73 -30.67
N SER A 76 5.86 9.04 -29.82
CA SER A 76 6.53 10.35 -29.88
C SER A 76 7.62 10.35 -30.94
N GLN A 77 7.86 11.51 -31.55
CA GLN A 77 8.91 11.71 -32.56
C GLN A 77 10.29 11.23 -32.06
N ILE A 78 10.61 11.51 -30.79
CA ILE A 78 11.88 11.12 -30.15
C ILE A 78 12.07 9.60 -30.14
N VAL A 79 11.00 8.82 -29.93
CA VAL A 79 11.10 7.35 -29.95
C VAL A 79 11.26 6.83 -31.37
N GLU A 80 10.73 7.52 -32.37
CA GLU A 80 10.94 7.16 -33.78
C GLU A 80 12.37 7.47 -34.26
N GLU A 81 12.90 8.61 -33.83
CA GLU A 81 14.31 8.96 -34.04
C GLU A 81 15.24 7.94 -33.38
N TYR A 82 14.87 7.48 -32.17
CA TYR A 82 15.56 6.38 -31.48
C TYR A 82 15.64 5.14 -32.35
N GLU A 83 14.52 4.65 -32.91
CA GLU A 83 14.52 3.42 -33.72
C GLU A 83 15.41 3.56 -34.96
N THR A 84 15.34 4.72 -35.62
CA THR A 84 16.14 5.00 -36.81
C THR A 84 17.63 5.00 -36.47
N ARG A 85 18.03 5.62 -35.36
CA ARG A 85 19.41 5.62 -34.85
C ARG A 85 19.84 4.21 -34.41
N ALA A 86 18.99 3.49 -33.69
CA ALA A 86 19.29 2.16 -33.16
C ALA A 86 19.59 1.14 -34.28
N LYS A 87 18.87 1.20 -35.41
CA LYS A 87 19.13 0.35 -36.59
C LYS A 87 20.50 0.60 -37.23
N LYS A 88 20.99 1.84 -37.16
CA LYS A 88 22.28 2.25 -37.73
C LYS A 88 23.43 2.16 -36.74
N THR A 89 23.17 1.81 -35.48
CA THR A 89 24.18 1.80 -34.41
C THR A 89 24.97 0.49 -34.48
N PRO A 90 26.29 0.53 -34.76
CA PRO A 90 27.12 -0.68 -34.77
C PRO A 90 27.18 -1.38 -33.41
N ASP A 91 27.41 -2.70 -33.43
CA ASP A 91 27.50 -3.51 -32.20
C ASP A 91 28.90 -3.47 -31.57
N ASN A 92 29.33 -2.28 -31.14
CA ASN A 92 30.56 -2.08 -30.40
C ASN A 92 30.35 -1.13 -29.21
N VAL A 93 31.19 -1.26 -28.19
CA VAL A 93 31.05 -0.54 -26.91
C VAL A 93 30.93 0.97 -27.12
N ILE A 94 31.75 1.57 -27.98
CA ILE A 94 31.79 3.01 -28.22
C ILE A 94 30.48 3.52 -28.83
N ALA A 95 29.98 2.86 -29.88
CA ALA A 95 28.75 3.25 -30.55
C ALA A 95 27.52 3.05 -29.65
N GLN A 96 27.47 1.91 -28.94
CA GLN A 96 26.39 1.64 -27.99
C GLN A 96 26.41 2.65 -26.83
N TRP A 97 27.58 3.07 -26.33
CA TRP A 97 27.69 4.08 -25.28
C TRP A 97 27.18 5.46 -25.73
N LYS A 98 27.52 5.90 -26.94
CA LYS A 98 26.96 7.13 -27.54
C LYS A 98 25.43 7.07 -27.59
N MET A 99 24.87 5.89 -27.89
CA MET A 99 23.42 5.70 -27.92
C MET A 99 22.80 5.76 -26.51
N VAL A 100 23.48 5.24 -25.47
CA VAL A 100 23.08 5.38 -24.06
C VAL A 100 22.98 6.86 -23.67
N GLU A 101 24.00 7.67 -24.00
CA GLU A 101 24.05 9.10 -23.67
C GLU A 101 22.93 9.87 -24.36
N TRP A 102 22.72 9.64 -25.66
CA TRP A 102 21.62 10.26 -26.40
C TRP A 102 20.25 9.86 -25.83
N CYS A 103 20.06 8.59 -25.47
CA CYS A 103 18.82 8.14 -24.82
C CYS A 103 18.58 8.84 -23.48
N ARG A 104 19.64 9.08 -22.69
CA ARG A 104 19.55 9.79 -21.40
C ARG A 104 19.13 11.25 -21.59
N SER A 105 19.76 11.96 -22.52
CA SER A 105 19.40 13.35 -22.86
C SER A 105 17.94 13.49 -23.32
N ASN A 106 17.42 12.45 -23.98
CA ASN A 106 16.04 12.39 -24.47
C ASN A 106 15.04 11.70 -23.50
N LYS A 107 15.45 11.42 -22.25
CA LYS A 107 14.61 10.77 -21.22
C LYS A 107 14.08 9.38 -21.61
N LEU A 108 14.75 8.69 -22.53
CA LEU A 108 14.44 7.34 -23.00
C LEU A 108 15.08 6.27 -22.11
N LYS A 109 14.60 6.16 -20.86
CA LYS A 109 15.23 5.30 -19.83
C LYS A 109 15.26 3.81 -20.21
N LYS A 110 14.17 3.27 -20.75
CA LYS A 110 14.08 1.83 -21.11
C LYS A 110 15.10 1.48 -22.20
N GLN A 111 15.18 2.31 -23.22
CA GLN A 111 16.11 2.19 -24.34
C GLN A 111 17.56 2.31 -23.88
N SER A 112 17.87 3.29 -23.02
CA SER A 112 19.19 3.46 -22.41
C SER A 112 19.64 2.19 -21.67
N LEU A 113 18.76 1.59 -20.86
CA LEU A 113 19.05 0.34 -20.15
C LEU A 113 19.30 -0.84 -21.10
N ALA A 114 18.58 -0.93 -22.23
CA ALA A 114 18.80 -1.98 -23.23
C ALA A 114 20.17 -1.86 -23.90
N HIS A 115 20.62 -0.63 -24.22
CA HIS A 115 21.96 -0.42 -24.76
C HIS A 115 23.06 -0.69 -23.73
N LEU A 116 22.83 -0.35 -22.45
CA LEU A 116 23.75 -0.71 -21.36
C LEU A 116 23.90 -2.22 -21.20
N ASP A 117 22.80 -2.98 -21.34
CA ASP A 117 22.84 -4.46 -21.34
C ASP A 117 23.66 -5.02 -22.51
N LYS A 118 23.52 -4.45 -23.72
CA LYS A 118 24.36 -4.80 -24.88
C LYS A 118 25.84 -4.55 -24.59
N ILE A 119 26.17 -3.41 -23.99
CA ILE A 119 27.57 -3.10 -23.63
C ILE A 119 28.12 -4.13 -22.64
N VAL A 120 27.35 -4.53 -21.62
CA VAL A 120 27.78 -5.55 -20.66
C VAL A 120 27.93 -6.93 -21.32
N LYS A 121 27.17 -7.26 -22.37
CA LYS A 121 27.36 -8.49 -23.15
C LYS A 121 28.66 -8.48 -23.96
N LEU A 122 29.02 -7.33 -24.55
CA LEU A 122 30.26 -7.17 -25.31
C LEU A 122 31.48 -7.10 -24.38
N GLU A 123 31.36 -6.40 -23.26
CA GLU A 123 32.44 -6.21 -22.27
C GLU A 123 31.88 -6.40 -20.84
N PRO A 124 31.99 -7.62 -20.28
CA PRO A 124 31.39 -7.97 -18.98
C PRO A 124 31.83 -7.10 -17.81
N ASP A 125 33.07 -6.57 -17.83
CA ASP A 125 33.64 -5.75 -16.75
C ASP A 125 33.55 -4.24 -17.00
N HIS A 126 32.76 -3.81 -17.99
CA HIS A 126 32.59 -2.40 -18.31
C HIS A 126 31.88 -1.65 -17.16
N LYS A 127 32.68 -1.08 -16.26
CA LYS A 127 32.25 -0.46 -14.99
C LYS A 127 31.13 0.56 -15.18
N LYS A 128 31.26 1.48 -16.15
CA LYS A 128 30.25 2.54 -16.37
C LYS A 128 28.89 1.97 -16.81
N ALA A 129 28.89 0.83 -17.52
CA ALA A 129 27.66 0.22 -18.00
C ALA A 129 26.95 -0.52 -16.88
N ARG A 130 27.71 -1.31 -16.10
CA ARG A 130 27.24 -1.98 -14.88
C ARG A 130 26.61 -0.98 -13.89
N THR A 131 27.31 0.11 -13.59
CA THR A 131 26.79 1.17 -12.72
C THR A 131 25.52 1.80 -13.30
N GLY A 132 25.47 2.01 -14.62
CA GLY A 132 24.26 2.49 -15.33
C GLY A 132 23.05 1.55 -15.21
N LEU A 133 23.28 0.25 -15.04
CA LEU A 133 22.26 -0.77 -14.75
C LEU A 133 21.95 -0.89 -13.25
N ASN A 134 22.49 0.00 -12.41
CA ASN A 134 22.45 -0.07 -10.93
C ASN A 134 23.05 -1.37 -10.37
N GLN A 135 24.03 -1.93 -11.07
CA GLN A 135 24.85 -3.05 -10.58
C GLN A 135 26.10 -2.48 -9.91
N SER A 136 26.53 -3.14 -8.84
CA SER A 136 27.77 -2.84 -8.14
C SER A 136 28.51 -4.14 -7.90
N LEU A 137 29.81 -4.03 -7.67
CA LEU A 137 30.64 -5.19 -7.40
C LEU A 137 30.49 -5.57 -5.92
N TYR A 138 29.93 -6.75 -5.66
CA TYR A 138 29.80 -7.34 -4.33
C TYR A 138 30.47 -8.71 -4.35
N ASP A 139 31.46 -8.93 -3.48
CA ASP A 139 32.22 -10.20 -3.39
C ASP A 139 32.75 -10.69 -4.76
N GLY A 140 33.28 -9.76 -5.56
CA GLY A 140 33.81 -10.05 -6.89
C GLY A 140 32.76 -10.35 -7.97
N LYS A 141 31.46 -10.26 -7.65
CA LYS A 141 30.36 -10.49 -8.59
C LYS A 141 29.55 -9.21 -8.81
N TRP A 142 29.31 -8.88 -10.08
CA TRP A 142 28.42 -7.78 -10.44
C TRP A 142 26.97 -8.15 -10.19
N MET A 143 26.32 -7.45 -9.26
CA MET A 143 24.92 -7.67 -8.96
C MET A 143 24.24 -6.38 -8.52
N THR A 144 22.92 -6.35 -8.61
CA THR A 144 22.15 -5.21 -8.07
C THR A 144 22.16 -5.24 -6.54
N ARG A 145 21.92 -4.09 -5.92
CA ARG A 145 21.73 -4.03 -4.47
C ARG A 145 20.60 -4.95 -3.99
N ASP A 146 19.49 -5.02 -4.73
CA ASP A 146 18.34 -5.88 -4.40
C ASP A 146 18.75 -7.37 -4.36
N THR A 147 19.49 -7.84 -5.38
CA THR A 147 19.98 -9.21 -5.46
C THR A 147 21.01 -9.54 -4.38
N TRP A 148 21.91 -8.60 -4.06
CA TRP A 148 22.88 -8.78 -2.99
C TRP A 148 22.19 -8.86 -1.62
N MET A 149 21.25 -7.96 -1.32
CA MET A 149 20.49 -8.04 -0.07
C MET A 149 19.69 -9.35 0.05
N THR A 150 19.18 -9.86 -1.07
CA THR A 150 18.49 -11.15 -1.12
C THR A 150 19.43 -12.31 -0.81
N SER A 151 20.66 -12.31 -1.32
CA SER A 151 21.65 -13.35 -0.96
C SER A 151 22.06 -13.28 0.52
N GLN A 152 21.96 -12.11 1.15
CA GLN A 152 22.15 -11.93 2.59
C GLN A 152 20.91 -12.27 3.44
N GLY A 153 19.84 -12.82 2.86
CA GLY A 153 18.62 -13.22 3.58
C GLY A 153 17.61 -12.09 3.82
N TYR A 154 17.80 -10.93 3.20
CA TYR A 154 16.87 -9.80 3.28
C TYR A 154 15.95 -9.73 2.07
N VAL A 155 14.71 -9.32 2.29
CA VAL A 155 13.71 -9.10 1.24
C VAL A 155 13.32 -7.63 1.22
N LYS A 156 13.19 -7.08 0.02
CA LYS A 156 12.74 -5.71 -0.17
C LYS A 156 11.26 -5.58 0.21
N TYR A 157 10.97 -4.71 1.18
CA TYR A 157 9.63 -4.42 1.63
C TYR A 157 9.43 -2.91 1.77
N LYS A 158 8.49 -2.36 0.97
CA LYS A 158 8.25 -0.92 0.83
C LYS A 158 9.53 -0.16 0.43
N LYS A 159 10.05 0.70 1.31
CA LYS A 159 11.24 1.55 1.06
C LYS A 159 12.53 0.95 1.64
N GLY A 160 12.47 -0.20 2.30
CA GLY A 160 13.61 -0.80 3.01
C GLY A 160 13.75 -2.30 2.76
N TYR A 161 14.74 -2.89 3.42
CA TYR A 161 15.01 -4.32 3.42
C TYR A 161 14.76 -4.85 4.82
N ILE A 162 14.04 -5.96 4.91
CA ILE A 162 13.72 -6.64 6.16
C ILE A 162 14.04 -8.12 6.02
N THR A 163 14.19 -8.83 7.13
CA THR A 163 14.41 -10.28 7.07
C THR A 163 13.15 -11.00 6.58
N SER A 164 13.32 -12.21 6.06
CA SER A 164 12.21 -13.10 5.69
C SER A 164 11.27 -13.36 6.88
N GLN A 165 11.84 -13.61 8.07
CA GLN A 165 11.09 -13.80 9.32
C GLN A 165 10.27 -12.56 9.69
N GLU A 166 10.84 -11.36 9.59
CA GLU A 166 10.12 -10.12 9.87
C GLU A 166 8.95 -9.92 8.88
N LEU A 167 9.18 -10.20 7.59
CA LEU A 167 8.13 -10.13 6.57
C LEU A 167 6.99 -11.12 6.88
N GLU A 168 7.31 -12.33 7.31
CA GLU A 168 6.33 -13.33 7.71
C GLU A 168 5.49 -12.85 8.90
N LEU A 169 6.13 -12.34 9.96
CA LEU A 169 5.43 -11.76 11.12
C LEU A 169 4.53 -10.59 10.72
N ILE A 170 4.96 -9.75 9.79
CA ILE A 170 4.15 -8.66 9.22
C ILE A 170 2.92 -9.23 8.50
N ASN A 171 3.10 -10.28 7.69
CA ASN A 171 2.03 -10.89 6.93
C ASN A 171 1.02 -11.62 7.82
N GLN A 172 1.50 -12.36 8.83
CA GLN A 172 0.66 -12.96 9.86
C GLN A 172 -0.16 -11.89 10.58
N LYS A 173 0.46 -10.81 11.08
CA LYS A 173 -0.26 -9.69 11.71
C LYS A 173 -1.28 -9.03 10.79
N LYS A 174 -1.00 -8.93 9.48
CA LYS A 174 -1.96 -8.42 8.49
C LYS A 174 -3.14 -9.37 8.30
N ALA A 175 -2.88 -10.67 8.21
CA ALA A 175 -3.93 -11.69 8.10
C ALA A 175 -4.86 -11.68 9.32
N GLU A 176 -4.28 -11.63 10.52
CA GLU A 176 -5.01 -11.50 11.78
C GLU A 176 -5.89 -10.25 11.81
N ARG A 177 -5.33 -9.08 11.47
CA ARG A 177 -6.11 -7.83 11.35
C ARG A 177 -7.22 -7.91 10.31
N LYS A 178 -7.04 -8.67 9.23
CA LYS A 178 -8.08 -8.87 8.21
C LYS A 178 -9.25 -9.67 8.79
N LYS A 179 -8.98 -10.74 9.54
CA LYS A 179 -10.00 -11.52 10.28
C LYS A 179 -10.76 -10.63 11.27
N GLU A 180 -10.05 -9.86 12.09
CA GLU A 180 -10.65 -8.91 13.05
C GLU A 180 -11.56 -7.87 12.36
N ARG A 181 -11.11 -7.31 11.22
CA ARG A 181 -11.88 -6.33 10.46
C ARG A 181 -13.16 -6.91 9.86
N ALA A 182 -13.13 -8.16 9.43
CA ALA A 182 -14.30 -8.84 8.89
C ALA A 182 -15.45 -8.90 9.92
N TRP A 183 -15.12 -8.99 11.21
CA TRP A 183 -16.10 -8.99 12.30
C TRP A 183 -16.73 -7.60 12.57
N VAL A 184 -16.02 -6.51 12.33
CA VAL A 184 -16.49 -5.15 12.67
C VAL A 184 -17.84 -4.83 12.03
N SER A 185 -18.01 -5.18 10.75
CA SER A 185 -19.26 -4.90 10.03
C SER A 185 -20.42 -5.73 10.58
N LYS A 186 -20.22 -7.05 10.73
CA LYS A 186 -21.22 -7.99 11.25
C LYS A 186 -21.70 -7.58 12.64
N ILE A 187 -20.77 -7.36 13.56
CA ILE A 187 -21.09 -7.01 14.96
C ILE A 187 -21.79 -5.66 15.04
N ARG A 188 -21.41 -4.68 14.22
CA ARG A 188 -22.10 -3.39 14.17
C ARG A 188 -23.57 -3.56 13.76
N VAL A 189 -23.85 -4.37 12.75
CA VAL A 189 -25.21 -4.65 12.29
C VAL A 189 -26.01 -5.37 13.37
N TRP A 190 -25.45 -6.43 13.97
CA TRP A 190 -26.15 -7.20 15.01
C TRP A 190 -26.40 -6.37 16.26
N PHE A 191 -25.44 -5.54 16.68
CA PHE A 191 -25.62 -4.62 17.79
C PHE A 191 -26.68 -3.55 17.50
N LYS A 192 -26.80 -3.09 16.24
CA LYS A 192 -27.90 -2.21 15.82
C LYS A 192 -29.24 -2.94 15.93
N TRP A 193 -29.34 -4.17 15.42
CA TRP A 193 -30.55 -4.98 15.47
C TRP A 193 -31.01 -5.29 16.89
N MET A 194 -30.09 -5.61 17.79
CA MET A 194 -30.38 -5.85 19.22
C MET A 194 -31.09 -4.66 19.92
N LYS A 195 -30.95 -3.45 19.37
CA LYS A 195 -31.61 -2.23 19.86
C LYS A 195 -32.83 -1.82 19.04
N SER A 196 -33.24 -2.63 18.07
CA SER A 196 -34.37 -2.34 17.20
C SER A 196 -35.69 -2.59 17.94
N PRO A 197 -36.75 -1.81 17.67
CA PRO A 197 -38.09 -2.11 18.18
C PRO A 197 -38.72 -3.34 17.51
N ASN A 198 -38.19 -3.79 16.36
CA ASN A 198 -38.67 -4.99 15.70
C ASN A 198 -38.17 -6.23 16.44
N VAL A 199 -39.09 -6.96 17.08
CA VAL A 199 -38.81 -8.14 17.91
C VAL A 199 -38.01 -9.22 17.15
N LYS A 200 -38.31 -9.46 15.87
CA LYS A 200 -37.60 -10.47 15.07
C LYS A 200 -36.14 -10.07 14.84
N LEU A 201 -35.90 -8.79 14.50
CA LEU A 201 -34.54 -8.28 14.31
C LEU A 201 -33.79 -8.23 15.65
N GLN A 202 -34.45 -7.79 16.71
CA GLN A 202 -33.88 -7.76 18.06
C GLN A 202 -33.39 -9.15 18.48
N LYS A 203 -34.25 -10.16 18.38
CA LYS A 203 -33.91 -11.55 18.68
C LYS A 203 -32.74 -12.03 17.81
N LYS A 204 -32.81 -11.82 16.49
CA LYS A 204 -31.72 -12.21 15.57
C LYS A 204 -30.38 -11.54 15.90
N GLY A 205 -30.39 -10.26 16.25
CA GLY A 205 -29.20 -9.53 16.65
C GLY A 205 -28.59 -10.06 17.95
N TYR A 206 -29.45 -10.38 18.92
CA TYR A 206 -29.05 -10.99 20.19
C TYR A 206 -28.47 -12.39 19.98
N ASP A 207 -29.19 -13.27 19.28
CA ASP A 207 -28.79 -14.67 19.04
C ASP A 207 -27.43 -14.74 18.34
N ASN A 208 -27.24 -13.95 17.28
CA ASN A 208 -25.97 -13.87 16.56
C ASN A 208 -24.79 -13.39 17.44
N LEU A 209 -25.04 -12.50 18.40
CA LEU A 209 -24.00 -12.00 19.30
C LEU A 209 -23.66 -13.05 20.37
N VAL A 210 -24.66 -13.73 20.92
CA VAL A 210 -24.47 -14.74 21.96
C VAL A 210 -23.80 -16.01 21.43
N SER A 211 -23.99 -16.34 20.16
CA SER A 211 -23.33 -17.47 19.49
C SER A 211 -21.88 -17.18 19.08
N LEU A 212 -21.32 -16.01 19.39
CA LEU A 212 -19.94 -15.67 19.03
C LEU A 212 -18.92 -16.38 19.93
N THR A 213 -18.13 -17.26 19.33
CA THR A 213 -17.00 -17.94 19.96
C THR A 213 -15.64 -17.50 19.41
N ASP A 214 -15.60 -16.89 18.22
CA ASP A 214 -14.36 -16.48 17.55
C ASP A 214 -13.64 -15.33 18.30
N PRO A 215 -12.42 -15.56 18.83
CA PRO A 215 -11.66 -14.52 19.53
C PRO A 215 -11.30 -13.30 18.66
N HIS A 216 -11.27 -13.41 17.33
CA HIS A 216 -11.04 -12.28 16.43
C HIS A 216 -12.21 -11.28 16.44
N ALA A 217 -13.37 -11.63 17.01
CA ALA A 217 -14.48 -10.71 17.24
C ALA A 217 -14.22 -9.73 18.40
N ILE A 218 -13.33 -10.07 19.34
CA ILE A 218 -13.08 -9.32 20.58
C ILE A 218 -12.72 -7.85 20.33
N PRO A 219 -11.83 -7.48 19.39
CA PRO A 219 -11.52 -6.07 19.12
C PRO A 219 -12.73 -5.26 18.67
N ALA A 220 -13.61 -5.87 17.86
CA ALA A 220 -14.83 -5.24 17.38
C ALA A 220 -15.86 -5.08 18.51
N LEU A 221 -16.08 -6.13 19.32
CA LEU A 221 -16.93 -6.08 20.51
C LEU A 221 -16.44 -5.01 21.50
N LYS A 222 -15.14 -4.98 21.79
CA LYS A 222 -14.51 -3.99 22.67
C LYS A 222 -14.73 -2.56 22.17
N LYS A 223 -14.61 -2.33 20.86
CA LYS A 223 -14.82 -1.02 20.25
C LYS A 223 -16.27 -0.54 20.39
N LEU A 224 -17.24 -1.43 20.25
CA LEU A 224 -18.66 -1.08 20.25
C LEU A 224 -19.30 -1.09 21.64
N MET A 225 -18.85 -1.98 22.53
CA MET A 225 -19.51 -2.24 23.82
C MET A 225 -18.60 -1.97 25.03
N GLY A 226 -17.29 -2.17 24.93
CA GLY A 226 -16.38 -2.18 26.09
C GLY A 226 -16.20 -0.84 26.83
N LYS A 227 -16.59 0.29 26.22
CA LYS A 227 -16.62 1.61 26.87
C LYS A 227 -18.01 2.27 26.77
N HIS A 228 -19.05 1.46 26.59
CA HIS A 228 -20.40 1.98 26.40
C HIS A 228 -20.92 2.65 27.67
N LYS A 229 -21.67 3.75 27.53
CA LYS A 229 -22.20 4.53 28.67
C LYS A 229 -23.14 3.71 29.56
N LYS A 230 -23.97 2.86 28.95
CA LYS A 230 -24.90 1.96 29.66
C LYS A 230 -24.17 0.73 30.21
N ASP A 231 -24.34 0.49 31.51
CA ASP A 231 -23.76 -0.64 32.23
C ASP A 231 -24.25 -1.99 31.69
N SER A 232 -25.53 -2.08 31.32
CA SER A 232 -26.10 -3.30 30.73
C SER A 232 -25.39 -3.75 29.44
N VAL A 233 -24.88 -2.81 28.64
CA VAL A 233 -24.11 -3.13 27.42
C VAL A 233 -22.71 -3.62 27.77
N ARG A 234 -22.07 -3.02 28.79
CA ARG A 234 -20.75 -3.47 29.27
C ARG A 234 -20.86 -4.84 29.95
N GLN A 235 -21.93 -5.10 30.69
CA GLN A 235 -22.25 -6.41 31.26
C GLN A 235 -22.46 -7.47 30.19
N PHE A 236 -23.18 -7.14 29.11
CA PHE A 236 -23.34 -8.05 27.98
C PHE A 236 -21.99 -8.34 27.31
N PHE A 237 -21.14 -7.33 27.13
CA PHE A 237 -19.78 -7.53 26.62
C PHE A 237 -18.96 -8.49 27.50
N ILE A 238 -19.00 -8.34 28.82
CA ILE A 238 -18.35 -9.27 29.76
C ILE A 238 -18.86 -10.70 29.54
N ARG A 239 -20.19 -10.88 29.45
CA ARG A 239 -20.81 -12.18 29.22
C ARG A 239 -20.35 -12.83 27.91
N LEU A 240 -20.19 -12.05 26.85
CA LEU A 240 -19.67 -12.55 25.57
C LEU A 240 -18.21 -12.99 25.69
N LEU A 241 -17.36 -12.20 26.38
CA LEU A 241 -15.96 -12.56 26.58
C LEU A 241 -15.78 -13.79 27.45
N ALA A 242 -16.59 -13.94 28.50
CA ALA A 242 -16.52 -15.07 29.44
C ALA A 242 -16.86 -16.43 28.79
N LYS A 243 -17.50 -16.42 27.61
CA LYS A 243 -17.79 -17.63 26.82
C LYS A 243 -16.68 -17.98 25.83
N MET A 244 -15.71 -17.10 25.63
CA MET A 244 -14.64 -17.31 24.66
C MET A 244 -13.46 -18.03 25.32
N GLU A 245 -12.93 -19.02 24.62
CA GLU A 245 -11.75 -19.77 25.06
C GLU A 245 -10.45 -19.03 24.71
N GLY A 246 -9.36 -19.46 25.37
CA GLY A 246 -8.01 -18.99 25.07
C GLY A 246 -7.60 -17.68 25.75
N PRO A 247 -6.37 -17.19 25.47
CA PRO A 247 -5.78 -16.05 26.17
C PRO A 247 -6.32 -14.66 25.76
N GLN A 248 -7.04 -14.55 24.66
CA GLN A 248 -7.49 -13.30 24.05
C GLN A 248 -8.52 -12.52 24.91
N PRO A 249 -9.57 -13.12 25.49
CA PRO A 249 -10.53 -12.42 26.35
C PRO A 249 -9.95 -11.94 27.69
N VAL A 250 -8.84 -12.53 28.15
CA VAL A 250 -8.21 -12.21 29.44
C VAL A 250 -7.85 -10.74 29.54
N ARG A 251 -7.20 -10.17 28.51
CA ARG A 251 -6.75 -8.77 28.56
C ARG A 251 -7.92 -7.77 28.70
N PRO A 252 -9.02 -7.86 27.92
CA PRO A 252 -10.17 -6.98 28.14
C PRO A 252 -10.91 -7.26 29.45
N LEU A 253 -11.06 -8.52 29.89
CA LEU A 253 -11.69 -8.86 31.18
C LEU A 253 -10.91 -8.27 32.36
N VAL A 254 -9.60 -8.52 32.43
CA VAL A 254 -8.71 -7.92 33.45
C VAL A 254 -8.81 -6.39 33.43
N LYS A 255 -8.86 -5.77 32.25
CA LYS A 255 -9.01 -4.31 32.16
C LYS A 255 -10.36 -3.83 32.71
N LEU A 256 -11.45 -4.55 32.49
CA LEU A 256 -12.75 -4.21 33.08
C LEU A 256 -12.72 -4.39 34.59
N ALA A 257 -12.21 -5.52 35.08
CA ALA A 257 -12.03 -5.81 36.50
C ALA A 257 -11.25 -4.73 37.26
N LEU A 258 -10.26 -4.12 36.62
CA LEU A 258 -9.42 -3.11 37.25
C LEU A 258 -9.97 -1.69 37.13
N TYR A 259 -10.60 -1.34 36.01
CA TYR A 259 -10.84 0.06 35.66
C TYR A 259 -12.32 0.42 35.47
N ASP A 260 -13.26 -0.52 35.43
CA ASP A 260 -14.68 -0.15 35.33
C ASP A 260 -15.12 0.64 36.58
N ILE A 261 -16.00 1.62 36.38
CA ILE A 261 -16.52 2.47 37.45
C ILE A 261 -17.50 1.67 38.31
N ASN A 262 -18.32 0.82 37.68
CA ASN A 262 -19.30 0.01 38.37
C ASN A 262 -18.64 -1.20 39.04
N ARG A 263 -18.85 -1.35 40.35
CA ARG A 263 -18.31 -2.44 41.17
C ARG A 263 -18.79 -3.82 40.71
N GLU A 264 -20.06 -3.97 40.39
CA GLU A 264 -20.64 -5.23 39.94
C GLU A 264 -20.04 -5.69 38.61
N LEU A 265 -19.78 -4.75 37.70
CA LEU A 265 -19.11 -5.08 36.44
C LEU A 265 -17.65 -5.48 36.64
N ARG A 266 -16.97 -4.92 37.64
CA ARG A 266 -15.60 -5.35 37.98
C ARG A 266 -15.60 -6.81 38.45
N TYR A 267 -16.51 -7.18 39.34
CA TYR A 267 -16.63 -8.57 39.80
C TYR A 267 -17.10 -9.52 38.71
N ALA A 268 -18.09 -9.13 37.91
CA ALA A 268 -18.52 -9.93 36.77
C ALA A 268 -17.37 -10.18 35.77
N ALA A 269 -16.49 -9.19 35.57
CA ALA A 269 -15.32 -9.35 34.72
C ALA A 269 -14.25 -10.27 35.33
N LEU A 270 -14.09 -10.29 36.66
CA LEU A 270 -13.23 -11.26 37.36
C LEU A 270 -13.78 -12.67 37.24
N ASN A 271 -15.05 -12.87 37.59
CA ASN A 271 -15.73 -14.16 37.52
C ASN A 271 -15.84 -14.70 36.08
N GLY A 272 -15.74 -13.81 35.08
CA GLY A 272 -15.70 -14.19 33.68
C GLY A 272 -14.35 -14.72 33.19
N ILE A 273 -13.29 -14.66 34.00
CA ILE A 273 -11.99 -15.26 33.69
C ILE A 273 -12.06 -16.74 34.10
N SER A 274 -11.89 -17.65 33.15
CA SER A 274 -11.93 -19.09 33.43
C SER A 274 -10.60 -19.58 34.04
N LYS A 275 -10.62 -20.74 34.72
CA LYS A 275 -9.45 -21.28 35.43
C LYS A 275 -8.24 -21.51 34.51
N ASP A 276 -8.46 -21.98 33.28
CA ASP A 276 -7.42 -22.15 32.24
C ASP A 276 -6.77 -20.82 31.84
N GLN A 277 -7.46 -19.70 32.07
CA GLN A 277 -6.97 -18.36 31.76
C GLN A 277 -6.19 -17.71 32.93
N TYR A 278 -6.21 -18.29 34.13
CA TYR A 278 -5.53 -17.75 35.32
C TYR A 278 -4.04 -17.51 35.12
N PRO A 279 -3.25 -18.43 34.51
CA PRO A 279 -1.83 -18.19 34.26
C PRO A 279 -1.55 -16.95 33.38
N VAL A 280 -2.48 -16.61 32.50
CA VAL A 280 -2.40 -15.44 31.61
C VAL A 280 -2.89 -14.16 32.31
N ALA A 281 -3.82 -14.30 33.27
CA ALA A 281 -4.41 -13.20 34.02
C ALA A 281 -3.49 -12.71 35.16
N LEU A 282 -2.93 -13.64 35.93
CA LEU A 282 -2.18 -13.37 37.16
C LEU A 282 -1.03 -12.35 36.96
N PRO A 283 -0.12 -12.49 35.97
CA PRO A 283 0.96 -11.52 35.76
C PRO A 283 0.44 -10.09 35.48
N ARG A 284 -0.77 -9.96 34.94
CA ARG A 284 -1.37 -8.65 34.64
C ARG A 284 -1.83 -7.93 35.90
N PHE A 285 -2.33 -8.66 36.89
CA PHE A 285 -2.69 -8.12 38.20
C PHE A 285 -1.44 -7.83 39.04
N LEU A 286 -0.48 -8.77 39.10
CA LEU A 286 0.78 -8.58 39.84
C LEU A 286 1.50 -7.30 39.45
N ARG A 287 1.55 -6.98 38.14
CA ARG A 287 2.16 -5.74 37.65
C ARG A 287 1.56 -4.46 38.25
N LEU A 288 0.29 -4.49 38.67
CA LEU A 288 -0.39 -3.33 39.25
C LEU A 288 -0.20 -3.17 40.76
N LEU A 289 0.40 -4.14 41.45
CA LEU A 289 0.80 -3.95 42.85
C LEU A 289 1.84 -2.83 43.02
N LYS A 290 2.63 -2.55 41.98
CA LYS A 290 3.60 -1.45 41.93
C LYS A 290 3.00 -0.10 41.49
N SER A 291 1.67 -0.01 41.38
CA SER A 291 0.98 1.22 40.96
C SER A 291 1.02 2.29 42.06
N LYS A 292 1.23 3.56 41.67
CA LYS A 292 1.10 4.71 42.59
C LYS A 292 -0.34 4.96 43.06
N HIS A 293 -1.33 4.39 42.36
CA HIS A 293 -2.74 4.53 42.72
C HIS A 293 -3.19 3.36 43.61
N ASN A 294 -3.39 3.63 44.90
CA ASN A 294 -3.81 2.65 45.90
C ASN A 294 -5.11 1.92 45.51
N THR A 295 -6.05 2.61 44.84
CA THR A 295 -7.29 1.99 44.35
C THR A 295 -7.02 0.86 43.35
N LEU A 296 -6.02 1.01 42.49
CA LEU A 296 -5.62 -0.04 41.54
C LEU A 296 -4.86 -1.17 42.22
N VAL A 297 -4.04 -0.85 43.23
CA VAL A 297 -3.35 -1.86 44.06
C VAL A 297 -4.38 -2.75 44.76
N ARG A 298 -5.37 -2.17 45.43
CA ARG A 298 -6.45 -2.93 46.09
C ARG A 298 -7.25 -3.80 45.12
N ARG A 299 -7.62 -3.26 43.95
CA ARG A 299 -8.34 -4.02 42.90
C ARG A 299 -7.48 -5.13 42.32
N ALA A 300 -6.17 -4.90 42.17
CA ALA A 300 -5.23 -5.93 41.76
C ALA A 300 -5.10 -7.03 42.82
N GLY A 301 -5.10 -6.69 44.10
CA GLY A 301 -5.14 -7.64 45.22
C GLY A 301 -6.33 -8.59 45.14
N VAL A 302 -7.54 -8.04 44.96
CA VAL A 302 -8.77 -8.86 44.75
C VAL A 302 -8.66 -9.73 43.49
N GLY A 303 -8.06 -9.19 42.42
CA GLY A 303 -7.81 -9.97 41.20
C GLY A 303 -6.86 -11.14 41.45
N ILE A 304 -5.78 -10.94 42.21
CA ILE A 304 -4.80 -11.97 42.58
C ILE A 304 -5.43 -13.01 43.50
N GLU A 305 -6.22 -12.60 44.47
CA GLU A 305 -6.98 -13.53 45.33
C GLU A 305 -7.88 -14.44 44.48
N HIS A 306 -8.52 -13.89 43.45
CA HIS A 306 -9.42 -14.64 42.58
C HIS A 306 -8.72 -15.60 41.60
N VAL A 307 -7.60 -15.17 41.00
CA VAL A 307 -6.92 -15.96 39.94
C VAL A 307 -5.61 -16.62 40.40
N GLY A 308 -5.17 -16.33 41.62
CA GLY A 308 -3.95 -16.85 42.21
C GLY A 308 -4.14 -18.26 42.75
N ASN A 309 -3.02 -18.95 42.87
CA ASN A 309 -2.83 -20.19 43.63
C ASN A 309 -1.71 -19.89 44.64
N GLU A 310 -1.56 -20.66 45.72
CA GLU A 310 -0.48 -20.53 46.73
C GLU A 310 0.92 -20.27 46.14
N GLN A 311 1.23 -20.76 44.94
CA GLN A 311 2.46 -20.50 44.16
C GLN A 311 2.67 -19.03 43.73
N ALA A 312 1.66 -18.18 43.86
CA ALA A 312 1.72 -16.75 43.51
C ALA A 312 2.25 -15.87 44.66
N ILE A 313 2.50 -16.44 45.84
CA ILE A 313 3.07 -15.76 47.00
C ILE A 313 4.60 -15.87 46.90
N PRO A 314 5.33 -14.78 46.57
CA PRO A 314 6.79 -14.82 46.63
C PRO A 314 7.23 -14.99 48.10
N TYR A 315 8.07 -15.99 48.35
CA TYR A 315 8.85 -16.12 49.58
C TYR A 315 9.82 -14.95 49.74
#